data_AF-A0A840P9Z7-F1
#
_entry.id   AF-A0A840P9Z7-F1
#
_cell.length_a   1.000
_cell.length_b   1.000
_cell.length_c   1.000
_cell.angle_alpha   90.00
_cell.angle_beta   90.00
_cell.angle_gamma   90.00
#
_symmetry.space_group_name_H-M   'P 1'
#
loop_
_entity.id
_entity.type
_entity.pdbx_description
1 polymer ?
#
loop_
_entity_poly.entity_id
_entity_poly.type
_entity_poly.pdbx_seq_one_letter_code
_entity_poly.pdbx_strand_id
1 'polypeptide(L)' 'MAGEEEKAPSYEQAREELTEVVRRLEAGGLTLEQSIELWERGEKLAAVCEEWLQGARVKLAAAMARRSQDPMKDDDTPF' A
#
# COMPACT_ATOMS: atom_id res chain seq x y z
N MET A 1 -18.64 18.61 -14.27
CA MET A 1 -17.32 18.05 -13.91
C MET A 1 -17.41 17.63 -12.46
N ALA A 2 -17.83 16.39 -12.20
CA ALA A 2 -17.91 15.87 -10.84
C ALA A 2 -16.50 15.76 -10.27
N GLY A 3 -16.32 16.23 -9.04
CA GLY A 3 -15.02 16.34 -8.39
C GLY A 3 -14.24 15.03 -8.47
N GLU A 4 -13.02 15.13 -8.96
CA GLU A 4 -12.00 14.12 -8.73
C GLU A 4 -11.81 14.06 -7.21
N GLU A 5 -12.39 13.05 -6.57
CA GLU A 5 -11.95 12.68 -5.22
C GLU A 5 -10.43 12.55 -5.31
N GLU A 6 -9.68 13.37 -4.56
CA GLU A 6 -8.25 13.18 -4.28
C GLU A 6 -8.05 11.88 -3.50
N LYS A 7 -8.37 10.77 -4.16
CA LYS A 7 -8.25 9.44 -3.64
C LYS A 7 -6.81 9.04 -3.89
N ALA A 8 -6.07 8.78 -2.82
CA ALA A 8 -4.74 8.22 -2.90
C ALA A 8 -4.71 7.09 -3.96
N PRO A 9 -3.71 7.07 -4.85
CA PRO A 9 -3.66 6.10 -5.93
C PRO A 9 -3.76 4.69 -5.34
N SER A 10 -4.40 3.78 -6.08
CA SER A 10 -4.44 2.39 -5.64
C SER A 10 -3.02 1.83 -5.51
N TYR A 11 -2.84 0.83 -4.66
CA TYR A 11 -1.54 0.17 -4.47
C TYR A 11 -0.91 -0.26 -5.81
N GLU A 12 -1.69 -0.87 -6.70
CA GLU A 12 -1.18 -1.32 -8.01
C GLU A 12 -0.74 -0.16 -8.90
N GLN A 13 -1.50 0.93 -8.92
CA GLN A 13 -1.12 2.14 -9.67
C GLN A 13 0.17 2.76 -9.12
N ALA A 14 0.26 2.90 -7.80
CA ALA A 14 1.45 3.44 -7.15
C ALA A 14 2.68 2.55 -7.40
N ARG A 15 2.51 1.23 -7.38
CA ARG A 15 3.57 0.26 -7.65
C ARG A 15 4.03 0.29 -9.11
N GLU A 16 3.09 0.38 -10.06
CA GLU A 16 3.40 0.45 -11.48
C GLU A 16 4.16 1.75 -11.80
N GLU A 17 3.71 2.87 -11.26
CA GLU A 17 4.40 4.15 -11.40
C GLU A 17 5.79 4.13 -10.78
N LEU A 18 5.96 3.52 -9.59
CA LEU A 18 7.26 3.37 -8.94
C LEU A 18 8.21 2.52 -9.80
N THR A 19 7.69 1.47 -10.42
CA THR A 19 8.47 0.61 -11.33
C THR A 19 8.96 1.40 -12.55
N GLU A 20 8.13 2.26 -13.13
CA GLU A 20 8.53 3.13 -14.24
C GLU A 20 9.56 4.19 -13.81
N VAL A 21 9.43 4.75 -12.60
CA VAL A 21 10.44 5.67 -12.04
C VAL A 21 11.79 4.98 -11.91
N VAL A 22 11.83 3.78 -11.31
CA VAL A 22 13.06 2.99 -11.17
C VAL A 22 13.66 2.67 -12.53
N ARG A 23 12.84 2.21 -13.48
CA ARG A 23 13.29 1.90 -14.85
C ARG A 23 13.95 3.10 -15.53
N ARG A 24 13.40 4.30 -15.34
CA ARG A 24 13.96 5.55 -15.90
C ARG A 24 15.28 5.94 -15.23
N LEU A 25 15.38 5.76 -13.91
CA LEU A 25 16.64 5.99 -13.18
C LEU A 25 17.73 5.02 -13.63
N GLU A 26 17.40 3.73 -13.79
CA GLU A 26 18.33 2.68 -14.21
C GLU A 26 18.78 2.80 -15.67
N ALA A 27 17.91 3.31 -16.55
CA ALA A 27 18.25 3.56 -17.95
C ALA A 27 19.36 4.60 -18.13
N GLY A 28 19.55 5.49 -17.14
CA GLY A 28 20.52 6.57 -17.21
C GLY A 28 20.17 7.64 -18.26
N GLY A 29 21.14 8.50 -18.60
CA GLY A 29 20.95 9.57 -19.59
C GLY A 29 20.15 10.79 -19.09
N LEU A 30 19.86 10.84 -17.78
CA LEU A 30 19.21 11.96 -17.12
C LEU A 30 20.24 12.96 -16.59
N THR A 31 19.86 14.23 -16.48
CA THR A 31 20.63 15.20 -15.71
C THR A 31 20.51 14.90 -14.21
N LEU A 32 21.38 15.51 -13.40
CA LEU A 32 21.31 15.41 -11.95
C LEU A 32 19.95 15.88 -11.42
N GLU A 33 19.47 17.03 -11.89
CA GLU A 33 18.18 17.61 -11.49
C GLU A 33 17.02 16.65 -11.80
N GLN A 34 16.99 16.09 -13.01
CA GLN A 34 15.98 15.10 -13.42
C GLN A 34 16.05 13.81 -12.58
N SER A 35 17.27 13.40 -12.20
CA SER A 35 17.47 12.22 -11.35
C SER A 35 16.95 12.45 -9.93
N ILE A 36 17.14 13.66 -9.39
CA ILE A 36 16.60 14.06 -8.08
C ILE A 36 15.08 14.11 -8.12
N GLU A 37 14.48 14.73 -9.14
CA GLU A 37 13.02 14.78 -9.28
C GLU A 37 12.38 13.39 -9.35
N LEU A 38 12.97 12.48 -10.13
CA LEU A 38 12.50 11.10 -10.20
C LEU A 38 12.68 10.37 -8.88
N TRP A 39 13.82 10.55 -8.20
CA TRP A 39 14.04 9.95 -6.90
C TRP A 39 12.99 10.43 -5.87
N GLU A 40 12.75 11.73 -5.76
CA GLU A 40 11.73 12.27 -4.85
C GLU A 40 10.32 11.75 -5.15
N ARG A 41 9.99 11.58 -6.44
CA ARG A 41 8.73 10.95 -6.86
C ARG A 41 8.68 9.48 -6.44
N GLY A 42 9.79 8.75 -6.62
CA GLY A 42 9.94 7.37 -6.17
C GLY A 42 9.72 7.21 -4.67
N GLU A 43 10.32 8.07 -3.86
CA GLU A 43 10.15 8.08 -2.39
C GLU A 43 8.68 8.30 -2.00
N LYS A 44 7.98 9.24 -2.65
CA LYS A 44 6.55 9.49 -2.39
C LYS A 44 5.70 8.26 -2.73
N LEU A 45 5.97 7.60 -3.86
CA LEU A 45 5.26 6.40 -4.28
C LEU A 45 5.53 5.21 -3.35
N ALA A 46 6.77 5.07 -2.88
CA ALA A 46 7.15 4.06 -1.90
C ALA A 46 6.40 4.25 -0.58
N ALA A 47 6.31 5.49 -0.09
CA ALA A 47 5.54 5.81 1.12
C ALA A 47 4.06 5.45 0.98
N VAL A 48 3.43 5.79 -0.16
CA VAL A 48 2.04 5.40 -0.43
C VAL A 48 1.87 3.87 -0.43
N CYS A 49 2.80 3.14 -1.06
CA CYS A 49 2.77 1.68 -1.05
C CYS A 49 2.88 1.11 0.37
N GLU A 50 3.75 1.69 1.21
CA GLU A 50 3.92 1.29 2.60
C GLU A 50 2.65 1.53 3.43
N GLU A 51 2.00 2.68 3.27
CA GLU A 51 0.73 3.00 3.93
C GLU A 51 -0.37 1.97 3.60
N TRP A 52 -0.49 1.61 2.33
CA TRP A 52 -1.43 0.57 1.90
C TRP A 52 -1.15 -0.79 2.54
N LEU A 53 0.12 -1.22 2.52
CA LEU A 53 0.53 -2.51 3.09
C LEU A 53 0.35 -2.53 4.61
N GLN A 54 0.65 -1.42 5.29
CA GLN A 54 0.47 -1.33 6.73
C GLN A 54 -1.02 -1.35 7.11
N GLY A 55 -1.86 -0.62 6.38
CA GLY A 55 -3.31 -0.67 6.55
C GLY A 55 -3.86 -2.09 6.36
N ALA A 56 -3.36 -2.84 5.37
CA ALA A 56 -3.73 -4.24 5.17
C ALA A 56 -3.28 -5.14 6.34
N ARG A 57 -2.06 -4.97 6.85
CA ARG A 57 -1.54 -5.72 8.01
C ARG A 57 -2.40 -5.52 9.25
N VAL A 58 -2.80 -4.28 9.54
CA VAL A 58 -3.68 -3.97 10.69
C VAL A 58 -5.04 -4.65 10.54
N LYS A 59 -5.65 -4.60 9.35
CA LYS A 59 -6.93 -5.27 9.08
C LYS A 59 -6.84 -6.79 9.26
N LEU A 60 -5.76 -7.40 8.78
CA LEU A 60 -5.51 -8.83 8.95
C LEU A 60 -5.33 -9.20 10.42
N ALA A 61 -4.52 -8.44 11.17
CA ALA A 61 -4.32 -8.66 12.60
C ALA A 61 -5.64 -8.58 13.37
N ALA A 62 -6.49 -7.58 13.08
CA ALA A 62 -7.80 -7.44 13.70
C ALA A 62 -8.74 -8.61 13.36
N ALA A 63 -8.74 -9.09 12.12
CA ALA A 63 -9.54 -10.24 11.71
C ALA A 63 -9.08 -11.55 12.38
N MET A 64 -7.76 -11.74 12.54
CA MET A 64 -7.20 -12.87 13.27
C MET A 64 -7.56 -12.83 14.76
N ALA A 65 -7.44 -11.66 15.41
CA ALA A 65 -7.81 -11.50 16.81
C ALA A 65 -9.30 -11.81 17.07
N ARG A 66 -10.21 -11.34 16.20
CA ARG A 66 -11.64 -11.65 16.28
C ARG A 66 -11.91 -13.15 16.17
N ARG A 67 -11.21 -13.86 15.27
CA ARG A 67 -11.33 -15.31 15.12
C ARG A 67 -10.86 -16.07 16.36
N SER A 68 -9.77 -15.64 16.99
CA SER A 68 -9.25 -16.27 18.21
C SER A 68 -10.09 -15.96 19.46
N GLN A 69 -10.89 -14.89 19.43
CA GLN A 69 -11.82 -14.50 20.48
C GLN A 69 -13.24 -15.08 20.29
N ASP A 70 -13.45 -15.89 19.26
CA ASP A 70 -14.63 -16.73 19.12
C ASP A 70 -14.23 -18.14 19.58
N PRO A 71 -14.13 -18.39 20.91
CA PRO A 71 -14.12 -19.75 21.39
C PRO A 71 -15.45 -20.31 20.89
N MET A 72 -15.36 -21.40 20.13
CA MET A 72 -16.47 -22.31 19.91
C MET A 72 -17.34 -22.26 21.17
N LYS A 73 -18.56 -21.76 21.03
CA LYS A 73 -19.57 -21.81 22.07
C LYS A 73 -19.99 -23.27 22.22
N ASP A 74 -19.02 -24.11 22.59
CA ASP A 74 -19.19 -25.40 23.20
C ASP A 74 -19.49 -25.11 24.68
N ASP A 75 -20.64 -24.50 24.92
CA ASP A 75 -21.25 -24.54 26.23
C ASP A 75 -22.75 -24.78 26.03
N ASP A 76 -23.18 -25.87 26.64
CA ASP A 76 -24.53 -26.36 26.80
C ASP A 76 -25.26 -26.90 25.56
N THR A 77 -24.97 -28.17 25.23
CA THR A 77 -26.08 -29.12 25.00
C THR A 77 -26.33 -29.87 26.32
N PRO A 78 -27.30 -29.43 27.16
CA PRO A 78 -27.74 -30.23 28.29
C PRO A 78 -28.78 -31.24 27.80
N PHE A 79 -28.43 -32.53 28.00
CA PHE A 79 -29.18 -33.77 27.70
C PHE A 79 -29.19 -34.26 26.24
#